data_AF-A0A7S0G893-F1
#
_entry.id   AF-A0A7S0G893-F1
#
_cell.length_a   1.000
_cell.length_b   1.000
_cell.length_c   1.000
_cell.angle_alpha   90.00
_cell.angle_beta   90.00
_cell.angle_gamma   90.00
#
_symmetry.space_group_name_H-M   'P 1'
#
loop_
_entity.id
_entity.type
_entity.pdbx_description
1 polymer ?
#
loop_
_entity_poly.entity_id
_entity_poly.type
_entity_poly.pdbx_seq_one_letter_code
_entity_poly.pdbx_strand_id
1 'polypeptide(L)'
;MGKDGGEANGADGGGDVSLSVEESNRLRAKLGLPPLREDKGEDSRSRDDGRSDEKMGAAKKLKARIDGVKERRKLTESVFGTKTLGVEEEDEKEVDAQSWVERTRIAEERRKQRINQGREKKGATSKRLKRSSAKDLAGVQIKHSLGTLGDEPMILTLADKSILNENQEGINAEEDELENVQLREADKAKKNSEL
;
A
#
# COMPACT_ATOMS: atom_id res chain seq x y z
N MET A 1 -12.49 24.90 -82.34
CA MET A 1 -13.85 24.65 -81.81
C MET A 1 -13.71 24.04 -80.42
N GLY A 2 -14.38 24.63 -79.42
CA GLY A 2 -14.59 24.10 -78.04
C GLY A 2 -13.36 24.16 -77.12
N LYS A 3 -13.19 25.11 -76.17
CA LYS A 3 -13.92 25.31 -74.87
C LYS A 3 -14.02 24.01 -74.07
N ASP A 4 -13.76 23.91 -72.77
CA ASP A 4 -13.32 24.76 -71.65
C ASP A 4 -12.80 23.73 -70.61
N GLY A 5 -11.68 23.96 -69.89
CA GLY A 5 -11.74 24.45 -68.52
C GLY A 5 -11.26 23.38 -67.52
N GLY A 6 -10.39 23.75 -66.57
CA GLY A 6 -10.05 22.87 -65.45
C GLY A 6 -8.66 23.04 -64.84
N GLU A 7 -8.38 24.25 -64.35
CA GLU A 7 -7.61 24.56 -63.12
C GLU A 7 -6.14 24.15 -62.95
N ALA A 8 -5.34 25.20 -62.77
CA ALA A 8 -4.00 25.19 -62.22
C ALA A 8 -4.03 25.04 -60.69
N ASN A 9 -3.12 24.21 -60.17
CA ASN A 9 -2.39 24.43 -58.92
C ASN A 9 -1.04 23.72 -59.13
N GLY A 10 0.10 24.41 -59.13
CA GLY A 10 0.57 25.20 -58.01
C GLY A 10 1.73 24.41 -57.43
N ALA A 11 2.94 24.90 -57.66
CA ALA A 11 4.21 24.26 -57.35
C ALA A 11 4.31 23.79 -55.90
N ASP A 12 4.77 22.55 -55.72
CA ASP A 12 5.54 22.15 -54.56
C ASP A 12 6.80 21.42 -55.05
N GLY A 13 7.93 22.10 -54.90
CA GLY A 13 9.25 21.62 -55.27
C GLY A 13 9.76 20.70 -54.18
N GLY A 14 9.70 19.40 -54.44
CA GLY A 14 10.18 18.38 -53.51
C GLY A 14 9.76 17.00 -53.97
N GLY A 15 9.94 16.70 -55.25
CA GLY A 15 9.73 15.36 -55.76
C GLY A 15 10.75 14.43 -55.12
N ASP A 16 10.35 13.77 -54.02
CA ASP A 16 11.07 12.67 -53.40
C ASP A 16 11.25 11.55 -54.43
N VAL A 17 12.37 11.61 -55.17
CA VAL A 17 12.85 10.52 -56.00
C VAL A 17 13.29 9.42 -55.04
N SER A 18 12.33 8.60 -54.63
CA SER A 18 12.57 7.45 -53.75
C SER A 18 13.43 6.43 -54.50
N LEU A 19 14.74 6.49 -54.29
CA LEU A 19 15.69 5.50 -54.80
C LEU A 19 15.46 4.16 -54.06
N SER A 20 15.54 3.04 -54.78
CA SER A 20 15.46 1.71 -54.16
C SER A 20 16.54 1.54 -53.08
N VAL A 21 16.30 0.68 -52.09
CA VAL A 21 17.30 0.34 -51.04
C VAL A 21 18.62 -0.08 -51.67
N GLU A 22 18.57 -0.78 -52.81
CA GLU A 22 19.73 -1.19 -53.60
C GLU A 22 20.50 0.00 -54.20
N GLU A 23 19.79 1.01 -54.72
CA GLU A 23 20.40 2.22 -55.27
C GLU A 23 21.01 3.09 -54.15
N SER A 24 20.33 3.18 -53.02
CA SER A 24 20.83 3.83 -51.80
C SER A 24 22.09 3.14 -51.26
N ASN A 25 22.14 1.80 -51.34
CA ASN A 25 23.30 1.01 -50.93
C ASN A 25 24.51 1.22 -51.86
N ARG A 26 24.30 1.37 -53.17
CA ARG A 26 25.38 1.74 -54.10
C ARG A 26 25.97 3.11 -53.79
N LEU A 27 25.13 4.08 -53.41
CA LEU A 27 25.59 5.41 -52.99
C LEU A 27 26.34 5.34 -51.65
N ARG A 28 25.85 4.58 -50.66
CA ARG A 28 26.56 4.36 -49.39
C ARG A 28 27.93 3.72 -49.59
N ALA A 29 28.05 2.74 -50.48
CA ALA A 29 29.33 2.11 -50.79
C ALA A 29 30.36 3.10 -51.36
N LYS A 30 29.94 3.99 -52.28
CA LYS A 30 30.81 5.06 -52.82
C LYS A 30 31.25 6.07 -51.77
N LEU A 31 30.43 6.25 -50.74
CA LEU A 31 30.70 7.14 -49.61
C LEU A 31 31.39 6.43 -48.42
N GLY A 32 31.73 5.14 -48.56
CA GLY A 32 32.37 4.35 -47.51
C GLY A 32 31.47 4.04 -46.30
N LEU A 33 30.15 4.18 -46.45
CA LEU A 33 29.17 3.94 -45.40
C LEU A 33 28.68 2.47 -45.44
N PRO A 34 28.40 1.83 -44.28
CA PRO A 34 27.93 0.44 -44.23
C PRO A 34 26.57 0.27 -44.92
N PRO A 35 26.31 -0.77 -45.73
CA PRO A 35 25.03 -0.91 -46.44
C PRO A 35 23.83 -1.04 -45.48
N LEU A 36 22.66 -0.57 -45.93
CA LEU A 36 21.38 -0.79 -45.28
C LEU A 36 20.93 -2.24 -45.51
N ARG A 37 20.32 -2.83 -44.48
CA ARG A 37 19.79 -4.19 -44.55
C ARG A 37 18.48 -4.20 -45.33
N GLU A 38 18.35 -5.12 -46.28
CA GLU A 38 17.12 -5.39 -47.03
C GLU A 38 16.20 -6.30 -46.19
N ASP A 39 15.81 -5.83 -45.01
CA ASP A 39 15.01 -6.66 -44.11
C ASP A 39 13.53 -6.55 -44.48
N LYS A 40 12.98 -7.64 -45.05
CA LYS A 40 11.55 -7.93 -44.94
C LYS A 40 11.24 -8.27 -43.48
N GLY A 41 11.01 -7.23 -42.67
CA GLY A 41 10.33 -7.31 -41.37
C GLY A 41 11.12 -8.00 -40.25
N GLU A 42 11.16 -7.31 -39.10
CA GLU A 42 11.66 -7.78 -37.79
C GLU A 42 13.17 -8.03 -37.68
N ASP A 43 13.88 -7.12 -37.00
CA ASP A 43 14.15 -7.31 -35.57
C ASP A 43 14.87 -6.08 -34.97
N SER A 44 14.16 -5.33 -34.12
CA SER A 44 14.74 -4.28 -33.29
C SER A 44 14.14 -4.28 -31.89
N ARG A 45 13.92 -5.48 -31.31
CA ARG A 45 13.38 -5.60 -29.94
C ARG A 45 13.99 -6.77 -29.16
N SER A 46 15.26 -6.69 -28.77
CA SER A 46 15.77 -7.56 -27.70
C SER A 46 17.10 -7.08 -27.10
N ARG A 47 17.09 -5.99 -26.33
CA ARG A 47 18.21 -5.66 -25.41
C ARG A 47 17.78 -5.20 -24.00
N ASP A 48 16.49 -5.22 -23.66
CA ASP A 48 16.00 -4.71 -22.36
C ASP A 48 15.40 -5.78 -21.40
N ASP A 49 15.36 -7.06 -21.78
CA ASP A 49 14.58 -8.07 -21.04
C ASP A 49 15.31 -8.72 -19.84
N GLY A 50 16.60 -8.47 -19.64
CA GLY A 50 17.38 -9.15 -18.58
C GLY A 50 17.12 -8.65 -17.15
N ARG A 51 16.53 -7.46 -16.97
CA ARG A 51 16.31 -6.83 -15.65
C ARG A 51 14.95 -7.19 -15.00
N SER A 52 14.01 -7.70 -15.78
CA SER A 52 12.66 -8.07 -15.34
C SER A 52 12.66 -9.40 -14.56
N ASP A 53 13.45 -10.36 -15.02
CA ASP A 53 13.51 -11.72 -14.47
C ASP A 53 14.11 -11.80 -13.07
N GLU A 54 15.18 -11.05 -12.77
CA GLU A 54 15.78 -11.02 -11.44
C GLU A 54 14.82 -10.42 -10.40
N LYS A 55 14.11 -9.34 -10.77
CA LYS A 55 13.10 -8.70 -9.91
C LYS A 55 11.90 -9.62 -9.69
N MET A 56 11.44 -10.34 -10.71
CA MET A 56 10.39 -11.35 -10.57
C MET A 56 10.83 -12.53 -9.68
N GLY A 57 12.09 -12.97 -9.79
CA GLY A 57 12.65 -14.03 -8.94
C GLY A 57 12.72 -13.62 -7.47
N ALA A 58 13.19 -12.40 -7.19
CA ALA A 58 13.23 -11.85 -5.83
C ALA A 58 11.84 -11.72 -5.21
N ALA A 59 10.86 -11.19 -5.96
CA ALA A 59 9.48 -11.07 -5.51
C ALA A 59 8.83 -12.43 -5.21
N LYS A 60 9.05 -13.44 -6.07
CA LYS A 60 8.57 -14.81 -5.86
C LYS A 60 9.16 -15.43 -4.58
N LYS A 61 10.47 -15.24 -4.33
CA LYS A 61 11.14 -15.72 -3.10
C LYS A 61 10.59 -15.05 -1.85
N LEU A 62 10.35 -13.74 -1.88
CA LEU A 62 9.73 -13.02 -0.76
C LEU A 62 8.30 -13.48 -0.49
N LYS A 63 7.50 -13.67 -1.55
CA LYS A 63 6.14 -14.21 -1.44
C LYS A 63 6.13 -15.60 -0.80
N ALA A 64 7.01 -16.50 -1.24
CA ALA A 64 7.16 -17.83 -0.64
C ALA A 64 7.54 -17.76 0.86
N ARG A 65 8.42 -16.82 1.25
CA ARG A 65 8.75 -16.59 2.66
C ARG A 65 7.55 -16.13 3.48
N ILE A 66 6.76 -15.19 2.95
CA ILE A 66 5.54 -14.68 3.60
C ILE A 66 4.51 -15.80 3.76
N ASP A 67 4.30 -16.61 2.73
CA ASP A 67 3.33 -17.71 2.76
C ASP A 67 3.75 -18.78 3.77
N GLY A 68 5.03 -19.12 3.85
CA GLY A 68 5.54 -20.01 4.90
C GLY A 68 5.37 -19.48 6.33
N VAL A 69 5.50 -18.17 6.56
CA VAL A 69 5.20 -17.55 7.87
C VAL A 69 3.70 -17.64 8.19
N LYS A 70 2.84 -17.38 7.19
CA LYS A 70 1.38 -17.49 7.36
C LYS A 70 0.94 -18.91 7.68
N GLU A 71 1.50 -19.91 7.01
CA GLU A 71 1.23 -21.33 7.29
C GLU A 71 1.68 -21.72 8.69
N ARG A 72 2.87 -21.28 9.13
CA ARG A 72 3.31 -21.49 10.52
C ARG A 72 2.35 -20.86 11.51
N ARG A 73 1.88 -19.63 11.26
CA ARG A 73 0.91 -18.96 12.13
C ARG A 73 -0.42 -19.71 12.20
N LYS A 74 -0.93 -20.19 11.06
CA LYS A 74 -2.14 -21.03 11.00
C LYS A 74 -1.95 -22.36 11.73
N LEU A 75 -0.81 -23.02 11.56
CA LEU A 75 -0.51 -24.26 12.25
C LEU A 75 -0.44 -24.03 13.77
N THR A 76 0.23 -22.96 14.22
CA THR A 76 0.24 -22.62 15.65
C THR A 76 -1.17 -22.34 16.16
N GLU A 77 -1.98 -21.59 15.42
CA GLU A 77 -3.38 -21.32 15.80
C GLU A 77 -4.21 -22.61 15.88
N SER A 78 -4.02 -23.55 14.94
CA SER A 78 -4.67 -24.86 15.01
C SER A 78 -4.19 -25.70 16.20
N VAL A 79 -2.89 -25.70 16.50
CA VAL A 79 -2.30 -26.48 17.61
C VAL A 79 -2.72 -25.90 18.96
N PHE A 80 -2.78 -24.56 19.09
CA PHE A 80 -3.29 -23.89 20.29
C PHE A 80 -4.82 -24.02 20.42
N GLY A 81 -5.55 -24.13 19.30
CA GLY A 81 -7.00 -24.30 19.29
C GLY A 81 -7.47 -25.72 19.58
N THR A 82 -6.66 -26.73 19.28
CA THR A 82 -6.94 -28.12 19.61
C THR A 82 -6.45 -28.47 21.02
N LYS A 83 -7.30 -29.09 21.82
CA LYS A 83 -6.93 -29.68 23.12
C LYS A 83 -5.76 -30.65 22.86
N THR A 84 -4.63 -30.47 23.54
CA THR A 84 -3.44 -31.31 23.33
C THR A 84 -3.77 -32.77 23.66
N LEU A 85 -3.38 -33.71 22.79
CA LEU A 85 -3.66 -35.16 22.90
C LEU A 85 -3.24 -35.84 24.21
N GLY A 86 -2.51 -35.15 25.10
CA GLY A 86 -2.07 -35.64 26.41
C GLY A 86 -2.88 -35.12 27.61
N VAL A 87 -3.98 -34.37 27.40
CA VAL A 87 -4.96 -34.16 28.48
C VAL A 87 -5.95 -35.31 28.39
N GLU A 88 -5.56 -36.47 28.91
CA GLU A 88 -6.55 -37.40 29.46
C GLU A 88 -7.44 -36.56 30.39
N GLU A 89 -8.73 -36.46 30.07
CA GLU A 89 -9.66 -36.09 31.12
C GLU A 89 -9.48 -37.17 32.18
N GLU A 90 -9.17 -36.79 33.41
CA GLU A 90 -9.03 -37.65 34.59
C GLU A 90 -10.35 -38.39 34.94
N ASP A 91 -11.28 -38.43 34.00
CA ASP A 91 -12.70 -38.71 34.08
C ASP A 91 -13.10 -39.91 33.20
N GLU A 92 -12.14 -40.75 32.79
CA GLU A 92 -12.40 -42.10 32.25
C GLU A 92 -12.54 -43.15 33.37
N LYS A 93 -13.11 -42.77 34.52
CA LYS A 93 -13.64 -43.73 35.49
C LYS A 93 -15.15 -43.61 35.47
N GLU A 94 -15.83 -44.76 35.39
CA GLU A 94 -17.29 -44.93 35.32
C GLU A 94 -18.06 -43.76 35.94
N VAL A 95 -18.64 -42.93 35.07
CA VAL A 95 -19.36 -41.72 35.46
C VAL A 95 -20.68 -42.15 36.13
N ASP A 96 -20.67 -42.23 37.46
CA ASP A 96 -21.90 -42.41 38.25
C ASP A 96 -22.91 -41.29 37.92
N ALA A 97 -24.20 -41.59 37.90
CA ALA A 97 -25.25 -40.65 37.50
C ALA A 97 -25.23 -39.38 38.37
N GLN A 98 -24.83 -39.49 39.64
CA GLN A 98 -24.68 -38.34 40.54
C GLN A 98 -23.51 -37.44 40.12
N SER A 99 -22.37 -38.03 39.73
CA SER A 99 -21.21 -37.29 39.22
C SER A 99 -21.52 -36.55 37.92
N TRP A 100 -22.37 -37.11 37.05
CA TRP A 100 -22.82 -36.43 35.82
C TRP A 100 -23.75 -35.23 36.12
N VAL A 101 -24.65 -35.37 37.11
CA VAL A 101 -25.52 -34.26 37.55
C VAL A 101 -24.70 -33.14 38.19
N GLU A 102 -23.70 -33.45 39.02
CA GLU A 102 -22.80 -32.43 39.58
C GLU A 102 -21.97 -31.76 38.48
N ARG A 103 -21.45 -32.54 37.54
CA ARG A 103 -20.66 -32.02 36.42
C ARG A 103 -21.48 -31.11 35.50
N THR A 104 -22.73 -31.45 35.23
CA THR A 104 -23.65 -30.61 34.45
C THR A 104 -24.03 -29.34 35.19
N ARG A 105 -24.28 -29.41 36.51
CA ARG A 105 -24.51 -28.23 37.35
C ARG A 105 -23.30 -27.29 37.39
N ILE A 106 -22.08 -27.83 37.59
CA ILE A 106 -20.83 -27.06 37.57
C ILE A 106 -20.59 -26.47 36.18
N ALA A 107 -20.87 -27.21 35.10
CA ALA A 107 -20.75 -26.71 33.74
C ALA A 107 -21.75 -25.59 33.44
N GLU A 108 -22.98 -25.67 33.94
CA GLU A 108 -23.98 -24.63 33.83
C GLU A 108 -23.57 -23.36 34.58
N GLU A 109 -23.05 -23.51 35.80
CA GLU A 109 -22.55 -22.41 36.62
C GLU A 109 -21.33 -21.73 35.98
N ARG A 110 -20.38 -22.51 35.45
CA ARG A 110 -19.25 -22.00 34.65
C ARG A 110 -19.72 -21.31 33.37
N ARG A 111 -20.75 -21.81 32.69
CA ARG A 111 -21.34 -21.16 31.50
C ARG A 111 -21.98 -19.82 31.87
N LYS A 112 -22.73 -19.75 32.98
CA LYS A 112 -23.29 -18.50 33.51
C LYS A 112 -22.20 -17.51 33.88
N GLN A 113 -21.14 -17.95 34.56
CA GLN A 113 -19.98 -17.10 34.88
C GLN A 113 -19.26 -16.59 33.63
N ARG A 114 -19.04 -17.42 32.61
CA ARG A 114 -18.42 -17.00 31.33
C ARG A 114 -19.29 -15.98 30.58
N ILE A 115 -20.60 -16.16 30.59
CA ILE A 115 -21.54 -15.19 30.01
C ILE A 115 -21.48 -13.87 30.80
N ASN A 116 -21.45 -13.92 32.13
CA ASN A 116 -21.37 -12.72 32.96
C ASN A 116 -20.03 -11.98 32.78
N GLN A 117 -18.90 -12.69 32.84
CA GLN A 117 -17.58 -12.11 32.55
C GLN A 117 -17.48 -11.60 31.10
N GLY A 118 -18.13 -12.26 30.15
CA GLY A 118 -18.23 -11.78 28.76
C GLY A 118 -19.03 -10.49 28.66
N ARG A 119 -20.09 -10.31 29.46
CA ARG A 119 -20.87 -9.07 29.56
C ARG A 119 -20.11 -7.97 30.28
N GLU A 120 -19.37 -8.28 31.35
CA GLU A 120 -18.49 -7.32 32.03
C GLU A 120 -17.34 -6.87 31.14
N LYS A 121 -16.70 -7.79 30.39
CA LYS A 121 -15.64 -7.45 29.43
C LYS A 121 -16.18 -6.68 28.23
N LYS A 122 -17.40 -6.96 27.75
CA LYS A 122 -18.06 -6.16 26.70
C LYS A 122 -18.54 -4.79 27.22
N GLY A 123 -18.98 -4.68 28.47
CA GLY A 123 -19.26 -3.41 29.14
C GLY A 123 -17.99 -2.58 29.39
N ALA A 124 -16.88 -3.23 29.71
CA ALA A 124 -15.55 -2.62 29.82
C ALA A 124 -14.86 -2.35 28.47
N THR A 125 -15.39 -2.90 27.37
CA THR A 125 -15.00 -2.55 25.98
C THR A 125 -15.70 -1.30 25.47
N SER A 126 -16.61 -0.69 26.25
CA SER A 126 -16.65 0.77 26.30
C SER A 126 -15.33 1.19 26.93
N LYS A 127 -14.29 1.25 26.11
CA LYS A 127 -12.98 1.79 26.45
C LYS A 127 -13.29 3.10 27.17
N ARG A 128 -13.17 3.11 28.51
CA ARG A 128 -12.94 4.34 29.26
C ARG A 128 -11.79 4.96 28.52
N LEU A 129 -12.07 5.95 27.67
CA LEU A 129 -11.08 6.80 27.04
C LEU A 129 -10.19 7.18 28.20
N LYS A 130 -8.98 6.59 28.25
CA LYS A 130 -8.01 6.99 29.26
C LYS A 130 -7.90 8.48 29.05
N ARG A 131 -8.34 9.25 30.05
CA ARG A 131 -8.35 10.71 29.93
C ARG A 131 -6.91 11.10 29.72
N SER A 132 -6.59 11.51 28.50
CA SER A 132 -5.27 12.04 28.17
C SER A 132 -5.02 13.22 29.10
N SER A 133 -3.87 13.20 29.73
CA SER A 133 -3.42 14.23 30.66
C SER A 133 -2.36 15.09 29.99
N ALA A 134 -2.07 16.27 30.54
CA ALA A 134 -1.00 17.13 30.03
C ALA A 134 0.38 16.44 29.96
N LYS A 135 0.60 15.39 30.78
CA LYS A 135 1.82 14.58 30.75
C LYS A 135 1.97 13.78 29.46
N ASP A 136 0.87 13.39 28.83
CA ASP A 136 0.88 12.60 27.59
C ASP A 136 1.21 13.47 26.37
N LEU A 137 1.18 14.80 26.53
CA LEU A 137 1.49 15.78 25.49
C LEU A 137 2.88 16.41 25.68
N ALA A 138 3.63 16.00 26.71
CA ALA A 138 4.95 16.54 26.99
C ALA A 138 5.93 16.16 25.86
N GLY A 139 6.52 17.16 25.20
CA GLY A 139 7.47 16.98 24.11
C GLY A 139 6.86 16.95 22.71
N VAL A 140 5.53 16.94 22.58
CA VAL A 140 4.88 17.04 21.26
C VAL A 140 5.03 18.45 20.70
N GLN A 141 5.48 18.56 19.45
CA GLN A 141 5.72 19.84 18.80
C GLN A 141 4.42 20.47 18.28
N ILE A 142 4.38 21.80 18.24
CA ILE A 142 3.28 22.57 17.65
C ILE A 142 3.78 23.10 16.30
N LYS A 143 3.02 22.85 15.23
CA LYS A 143 3.39 23.21 13.86
C LYS A 143 3.33 24.71 13.57
N HIS A 144 2.47 25.43 14.29
CA HIS A 144 2.23 26.86 14.09
C HIS A 144 3.30 27.71 14.80
N SER A 145 3.62 28.88 14.24
CA SER A 145 4.60 29.81 14.83
C SER A 145 4.03 30.52 16.05
N LEU A 146 4.86 30.79 17.06
CA LEU A 146 4.42 31.46 18.30
C LEU A 146 3.67 32.78 18.07
N GLY A 147 4.03 33.54 17.02
CA GLY A 147 3.34 34.79 16.68
C GLY A 147 1.94 34.63 16.07
N THR A 148 1.61 33.44 15.58
CA THR A 148 0.26 33.10 15.06
C THR A 148 -0.66 32.54 16.15
N LEU A 149 -0.08 32.05 17.25
CA LEU A 149 -0.83 31.67 18.43
C LEU A 149 -1.20 32.96 19.17
N GLY A 150 -2.50 33.27 19.22
CA GLY A 150 -3.00 34.34 20.07
C GLY A 150 -2.99 33.96 21.55
N ASP A 151 -3.34 34.91 22.40
CA ASP A 151 -3.46 34.70 23.86
C ASP A 151 -4.72 33.90 24.26
N GLU A 152 -5.60 33.60 23.30
CA GLU A 152 -6.84 32.87 23.55
C GLU A 152 -6.61 31.34 23.60
N PRO A 153 -7.27 30.63 24.53
CA PRO A 153 -7.17 29.19 24.61
C PRO A 153 -7.76 28.53 23.35
N MET A 154 -6.91 27.82 22.61
CA MET A 154 -7.26 27.22 21.33
C MET A 154 -7.13 25.70 21.36
N ILE A 155 -8.05 25.00 20.70
CA ILE A 155 -8.00 23.53 20.60
C ILE A 155 -7.01 23.15 19.50
N LEU A 156 -6.03 22.31 19.84
CA LEU A 156 -5.08 21.73 18.90
C LEU A 156 -5.47 20.29 18.58
N THR A 157 -5.28 19.90 17.33
CA THR A 157 -5.52 18.56 16.81
C THR A 157 -4.23 17.99 16.22
N LEU A 158 -4.13 16.67 16.12
CA LEU A 158 -3.00 16.02 15.45
C LEU A 158 -2.94 16.47 13.99
N ALA A 159 -1.75 16.90 13.54
CA ALA A 159 -1.51 17.27 12.17
C ALA A 159 -1.56 16.02 11.27
N ASP A 160 -2.07 16.20 10.05
CA ASP A 160 -2.16 15.13 9.08
C ASP A 160 -0.76 14.79 8.54
N LYS A 161 -0.29 13.56 8.82
CA LYS A 161 1.02 13.04 8.39
C LYS A 161 0.87 11.65 7.79
N SER A 162 1.66 11.38 6.74
CA SER A 162 1.74 10.04 6.15
C SER A 162 2.45 9.09 7.13
N ILE A 163 1.90 7.89 7.28
CA ILE A 163 2.49 6.83 8.12
C ILE A 163 3.84 6.38 7.55
N LEU A 164 3.99 6.45 6.23
CA LEU A 164 5.21 6.11 5.51
C LEU A 164 5.90 7.38 5.04
N ASN A 165 7.23 7.37 5.02
CA ASN A 165 7.98 8.45 4.39
C ASN A 165 7.79 8.46 2.86
N GLU A 166 8.35 9.47 2.18
CA GLU A 166 8.27 9.64 0.73
C GLU A 166 8.78 8.42 -0.06
N ASN A 167 9.75 7.67 0.51
CA ASN A 167 10.30 6.46 -0.08
C ASN A 167 9.51 5.18 0.24
N GLN A 168 8.37 5.28 0.94
CA GLN A 168 7.58 4.16 1.48
C GLN A 168 8.35 3.25 2.44
N GLU A 169 9.41 3.76 3.06
CA GLU A 169 10.28 3.05 4.00
C GLU A 169 10.11 3.60 5.42
N GLY A 170 10.01 2.71 6.40
CA GLY A 170 9.81 3.11 7.80
C GLY A 170 8.37 3.51 8.13
N ILE A 171 7.93 3.11 9.33
CA ILE A 171 6.61 3.43 9.86
C ILE A 171 6.79 4.52 10.91
N ASN A 172 6.07 5.63 10.77
CA ASN A 172 6.12 6.79 11.67
C ASN A 172 7.55 7.33 11.82
N ALA A 173 8.22 7.57 10.69
CA ALA A 173 9.59 8.08 10.69
C ALA A 173 9.68 9.55 11.15
N GLU A 174 8.60 10.32 10.98
CA GLU A 174 8.49 11.71 11.44
C GLU A 174 7.76 11.78 12.78
N GLU A 175 8.16 12.72 13.65
CA GLU A 175 7.51 12.94 14.94
C GLU A 175 6.11 13.55 14.77
N ASP A 176 5.16 13.18 15.63
CA ASP A 176 3.81 13.74 15.60
C ASP A 176 3.80 15.23 15.99
N GLU A 177 3.03 16.04 15.26
CA GLU A 177 2.87 17.47 15.51
C GLU A 177 1.41 17.82 15.75
N LEU A 178 1.17 18.88 16.53
CA LEU A 178 -0.15 19.45 16.76
C LEU A 178 -0.34 20.71 15.92
N GLU A 179 -1.51 20.85 15.32
CA GLU A 179 -1.92 22.04 14.58
C GLU A 179 -3.35 22.43 14.96
N ASN A 180 -3.64 23.73 14.92
CA ASN A 180 -5.01 24.21 14.93
C ASN A 180 -5.57 24.20 13.51
N VAL A 181 -6.80 23.71 13.36
CA VAL A 181 -7.49 23.58 12.07
C VAL A 181 -7.80 24.94 11.43
N GLN A 182 -8.27 25.92 12.22
CA GLN A 182 -8.64 27.25 11.71
C GLN A 182 -7.41 27.99 11.19
N LEU A 183 -6.28 27.93 11.92
CA LEU A 183 -5.01 28.52 11.47
C LEU A 183 -4.49 27.83 10.21
N ARG A 184 -4.55 26.49 10.13
CA ARG A 184 -4.16 25.73 8.93
C ARG A 184 -5.00 26.13 7.71
N GLU A 185 -6.31 26.28 7.86
CA GLU A 185 -7.20 26.70 6.77
C GLU A 185 -6.94 28.15 6.35
N ALA A 186 -6.73 29.06 7.30
CA ALA A 186 -6.39 30.44 7.02
C ALA A 186 -5.05 30.55 6.26
N ASP A 187 -4.03 29.79 6.64
CA ASP A 187 -2.74 29.78 5.95
C ASP A 187 -2.85 29.19 4.54
N LYS A 188 -3.65 28.14 4.36
CA LYS A 188 -3.95 27.60 3.02
C LYS A 188 -4.69 28.61 2.16
N ALA A 189 -5.68 29.32 2.72
CA ALA A 189 -6.41 30.35 2.01
C ALA A 189 -5.51 31.51 1.57
N LYS A 190 -4.63 31.99 2.47
CA LYS A 190 -3.63 33.03 2.16
C LYS A 190 -2.70 32.59 1.03
N LYS A 191 -2.11 31.39 1.13
CA LYS A 191 -1.25 30.83 0.07
C LYS A 191 -1.96 30.73 -1.27
N ASN A 192 -3.23 30.31 -1.27
CA ASN A 192 -4.02 30.23 -2.49
C ASN A 192 -4.41 31.61 -3.07
N SER A 193 -4.48 32.66 -2.25
CA SER A 193 -4.73 34.03 -2.71
C SER A 193 -3.47 34.78 -3.17
N GLU A 194 -2.30 34.34 -2.72
CA GLU A 194 -0.99 34.88 -3.11
C GLU A 194 -0.43 34.23 -4.39
N LEU A 195 -0.99 33.08 -4.80
CA LEU A 195 -0.71 32.38 -6.05
C LEU A 195 -1.62 32.87 -7.19
#